data_AF-A0A135VHE5-F1
#
_entry.id   AF-A0A135VHE5-F1
#
_cell.length_a   1.000
_cell.length_b   1.000
_cell.length_c   1.000
_cell.angle_alpha   90.00
_cell.angle_beta   90.00
_cell.angle_gamma   90.00
#
_symmetry.space_group_name_H-M   'P 1'
#
loop_
_entity.id
_entity.type
_entity.pdbx_description
1 polymer ?
#
loop_
_entity_poly.entity_id
_entity_poly.type
_entity_poly.pdbx_seq_one_letter_code
_entity_poly.pdbx_strand_id
1 'polypeptide(L)'
;MYKFSTPLIELEKSKEGYSGRYSPKSPGTWRMTLKLDNKEMKRITALLVNDKQVDIALEGGRIVWDGKSTPDAPLRWILRF
;
A
#
# COMPACT_ATOMS: atom_id res chain seq x y z
N MET A 1 -4.40 13.11 10.92
CA MET A 1 -4.17 11.65 10.90
C MET A 1 -5.49 11.03 10.49
N TYR A 2 -5.51 10.19 9.47
CA TYR A 2 -6.72 9.52 8.99
C TYR A 2 -6.51 8.02 9.04
N LYS A 3 -7.52 7.29 9.51
CA LYS A 3 -7.47 5.83 9.61
C LYS A 3 -8.82 5.25 9.24
N PHE A 4 -8.80 4.24 8.38
CA PHE A 4 -9.94 3.37 8.07
C PHE A 4 -9.50 1.93 8.33
N SER A 5 -10.30 1.17 9.06
CA SER A 5 -9.93 -0.19 9.46
C SER A 5 -11.15 -1.09 9.51
N THR A 6 -11.00 -2.26 8.88
CA THR A 6 -11.95 -3.38 8.87
C THR A 6 -11.16 -4.68 8.97
N PRO A 7 -11.79 -5.84 9.20
CA PRO A 7 -11.09 -7.12 9.17
C PRO A 7 -10.37 -7.40 7.84
N LEU A 8 -10.93 -6.94 6.71
CA LEU A 8 -10.42 -7.21 5.36
C LEU A 8 -9.34 -6.21 4.94
N ILE A 9 -9.58 -4.92 5.15
CA ILE A 9 -8.71 -3.84 4.67
C ILE A 9 -8.48 -2.78 5.74
N GLU A 10 -7.25 -2.28 5.77
CA GLU A 10 -6.85 -1.12 6.56
C GLU A 10 -6.10 -0.12 5.69
N LEU A 11 -6.33 1.16 5.97
CA LEU A 11 -5.68 2.28 5.31
C LEU A 11 -5.40 3.37 6.35
N GLU A 12 -4.18 3.90 6.37
CA GLU A 12 -3.79 4.98 7.25
C GLU A 12 -2.99 6.05 6.49
N LYS A 13 -3.26 7.32 6.83
CA LYS A 13 -2.45 8.48 6.43
C LYS A 13 -1.91 9.16 7.69
N SER A 14 -0.59 9.18 7.82
CA SER A 14 0.14 9.82 8.91
C SER A 14 1.04 10.94 8.39
N LYS A 15 1.89 11.49 9.27
CA LYS A 15 2.94 12.45 8.86
C LYS A 15 4.11 11.77 8.16
N GLU A 16 4.24 10.46 8.28
CA GLU A 16 5.35 9.67 7.73
C GLU A 16 5.01 9.08 6.35
N GLY A 17 3.74 9.16 5.94
CA GLY A 17 3.29 8.62 4.66
C GLY A 17 1.93 7.96 4.73
N TYR A 18 1.78 6.91 3.92
CA TYR A 18 0.59 6.07 3.83
C TYR A 18 0.93 4.63 4.17
N SER A 19 -0.01 3.91 4.77
CA SER A 19 0.11 2.48 4.95
C SER A 19 -1.22 1.78 4.77
N GLY A 20 -1.15 0.47 4.53
CA GLY A 20 -2.34 -0.33 4.50
C GLY A 20 -2.08 -1.83 4.61
N ARG A 21 -3.18 -2.55 4.82
CA ARG A 21 -3.22 -4.00 4.96
C ARG A 21 -4.37 -4.54 4.12
N TYR A 22 -4.15 -5.66 3.44
CA TYR A 22 -5.19 -6.42 2.76
C TYR A 22 -5.13 -7.89 3.18
N SER A 23 -6.24 -8.41 3.71
CA SER A 23 -6.32 -9.71 4.39
C SER A 23 -7.44 -10.59 3.82
N PRO A 24 -7.30 -11.02 2.56
CA PRO A 24 -8.28 -11.87 1.92
C PRO A 24 -8.27 -13.28 2.53
N LYS A 25 -9.40 -13.98 2.42
CA LYS A 25 -9.52 -15.39 2.85
C LYS A 25 -8.81 -16.38 1.94
N SER A 26 -8.49 -15.98 0.71
CA SER A 26 -7.81 -16.83 -0.26
C SER A 26 -6.37 -16.35 -0.45
N PRO A 27 -5.39 -17.27 -0.47
CA PRO A 27 -4.02 -16.91 -0.80
C PRO A 27 -3.94 -16.46 -2.26
N GLY A 28 -3.07 -15.49 -2.55
CA GLY A 28 -2.94 -14.95 -3.89
C GLY A 28 -1.88 -13.86 -4.01
N THR A 29 -1.65 -13.45 -5.26
CA THR A 29 -0.91 -12.21 -5.56
C THR A 29 -1.93 -11.16 -5.99
N TRP A 30 -1.89 -10.01 -5.34
CA TRP A 30 -2.85 -8.94 -5.53
C TRP A 30 -2.16 -7.71 -6.06
N ARG A 31 -2.76 -7.13 -7.11
CA ARG A 31 -2.37 -5.83 -7.62
C ARG A 31 -3.10 -4.74 -6.84
N MET A 32 -2.31 -3.85 -6.24
CA MET A 32 -2.79 -2.69 -5.50
C MET A 32 -2.53 -1.43 -6.32
N THR A 33 -3.45 -0.49 -6.25
CA THR A 33 -3.29 0.82 -6.90
C THR A 33 -3.71 1.93 -5.94
N LEU A 34 -2.89 2.97 -5.82
CA LEU A 34 -3.24 4.16 -5.05
C LEU A 34 -3.13 5.41 -5.92
N LYS A 35 -4.21 6.18 -5.95
CA LYS A 35 -4.25 7.49 -6.59
C LYS A 35 -4.04 8.55 -5.52
N LEU A 36 -2.98 9.34 -5.67
CA LEU A 36 -2.71 10.52 -4.85
C LEU A 36 -2.74 11.76 -5.75
N ASP A 37 -2.84 12.94 -5.14
CA ASP A 37 -2.59 14.17 -5.90
C ASP A 37 -1.09 14.31 -6.25
N ASN A 38 -0.79 15.20 -7.20
CA ASN A 38 0.57 15.39 -7.69
C ASN A 38 1.54 15.93 -6.62
N LYS A 39 1.06 16.70 -5.63
CA LYS A 39 1.91 17.24 -4.58
C LYS A 39 2.33 16.13 -3.62
N GLU A 40 1.42 15.22 -3.32
CA GLU A 40 1.70 14.08 -2.44
C GLU A 40 2.53 13.01 -3.12
N MET A 41 2.30 12.73 -4.40
CA MET A 41 3.15 11.80 -5.14
C MET A 41 4.62 12.23 -5.14
N LYS A 42 4.89 13.53 -5.29
CA LYS A 42 6.27 14.07 -5.27
C LYS A 42 6.96 13.94 -3.90
N ARG A 43 6.20 13.72 -2.84
CA ARG A 43 6.75 13.49 -1.50
C ARG A 43 7.11 12.04 -1.28
N ILE A 44 6.61 11.09 -2.07
CA ILE A 44 6.90 9.68 -1.84
C ILE A 44 8.37 9.37 -2.14
N THR A 45 9.08 8.80 -1.17
CA THR A 45 10.50 8.44 -1.28
C THR A 45 10.73 6.94 -1.37
N ALA A 46 9.84 6.13 -0.79
CA ALA A 46 9.96 4.68 -0.76
C ALA A 46 8.60 3.99 -0.72
N LEU A 47 8.55 2.79 -1.30
CA LEU A 47 7.45 1.83 -1.17
C LEU A 47 7.99 0.54 -0.58
N LEU A 48 7.37 0.07 0.50
CA LEU A 48 7.58 -1.24 1.07
C LEU A 48 6.34 -2.10 0.85
N VAL A 49 6.53 -3.34 0.40
CA VAL A 49 5.49 -4.36 0.26
C VAL A 49 5.95 -5.60 0.99
N ASN A 50 5.17 -6.05 1.97
CA ASN A 50 5.51 -7.16 2.88
C ASN A 50 6.94 -7.01 3.44
N ASP A 51 7.24 -5.82 3.95
CA ASP A 51 8.52 -5.44 4.58
C ASP A 51 9.73 -5.43 3.63
N LYS A 52 9.52 -5.59 2.32
CA LYS A 52 10.56 -5.45 1.28
C LYS A 52 10.39 -4.15 0.53
N GLN A 53 11.47 -3.39 0.38
CA GLN A 53 11.48 -2.23 -0.49
C GLN A 53 11.34 -2.68 -1.95
N VAL A 54 10.45 -2.00 -2.68
CA VAL A 54 10.21 -2.24 -4.11
C VAL A 54 10.27 -0.93 -4.86
N ASP A 55 10.56 -1.00 -6.15
CA ASP A 55 10.57 0.18 -7.02
C ASP A 55 9.16 0.76 -7.15
N ILE A 56 9.09 2.09 -7.18
CA ILE A 56 7.83 2.81 -7.35
C ILE A 56 7.48 2.81 -8.84
N ALA A 57 6.47 2.02 -9.21
CA ALA A 57 5.89 2.03 -10.55
C ALA A 57 4.66 2.96 -10.62
N LEU A 58 4.52 3.67 -11.74
CA LEU A 58 3.39 4.56 -12.01
C LEU A 58 2.65 4.11 -13.28
N GLU A 59 1.35 3.89 -13.16
CA GLU A 59 0.46 3.58 -14.29
C GLU A 59 -0.74 4.52 -14.29
N GLY A 60 -0.91 5.33 -15.35
CA GLY A 60 -2.04 6.26 -15.48
C GLY A 60 -2.20 7.22 -14.29
N GLY A 61 -1.08 7.69 -13.72
CA GLY A 61 -1.06 8.59 -12.55
C GLY A 61 -1.40 7.92 -11.22
N ARG A 62 -1.27 6.60 -11.13
CA ARG A 62 -1.46 5.82 -9.90
C ARG A 62 -0.18 5.10 -9.56
N ILE A 63 0.14 5.03 -8.27
CA ILE A 63 1.20 4.15 -7.76
C ILE A 63 0.64 2.73 -7.80
N VAL A 64 1.38 1.80 -8.41
CA VAL A 64 0.97 0.41 -8.56
C VAL A 64 2.02 -0.54 -7.99
N TRP A 65 1.57 -1.61 -7.35
CA TRP A 65 2.44 -2.67 -6.85
C TRP A 65 1.69 -3.98 -6.72
N ASP A 66 2.44 -5.07 -6.80
CA ASP A 66 1.94 -6.42 -6.58
C ASP A 66 2.45 -6.94 -5.22
N GLY A 67 1.59 -7.62 -4.47
CA GLY A 67 1.98 -8.22 -3.20
C GLY A 67 1.29 -9.57 -2.98
N LYS A 68 1.96 -10.47 -2.27
CA LYS A 68 1.38 -11.75 -1.89
C LYS A 68 0.64 -11.63 -0.56
N SER A 69 -0.46 -12.36 -0.42
CA SER A 69 -1.12 -12.56 0.88
C SER A 69 -1.50 -14.02 1.07
N THR A 70 -1.62 -14.42 2.32
CA THR A 70 -2.29 -15.64 2.78
C THR A 70 -3.23 -15.28 3.94
N PRO A 71 -4.15 -16.17 4.37
CA PRO A 71 -5.00 -15.90 5.53
C PRO A 71 -4.22 -15.53 6.81
N ASP A 72 -3.04 -16.12 7.01
CA ASP A 72 -2.18 -15.89 8.18
C ASP A 72 -1.13 -14.78 7.96
N ALA A 73 -0.91 -14.38 6.71
CA ALA A 73 0.02 -13.32 6.35
C ALA A 73 -0.65 -12.32 5.39
N PRO A 74 -1.34 -11.31 5.93
CA PRO A 74 -1.89 -10.22 5.14
C PRO A 74 -0.84 -9.53 4.27
N LEU A 75 -1.27 -9.05 3.09
CA LEU A 75 -0.45 -8.12 2.31
C LEU A 75 -0.37 -6.81 3.10
N ARG A 76 0.85 -6.37 3.41
CA ARG A 76 1.13 -5.09 4.04
C ARG A 76 1.89 -4.19 3.09
N TRP A 77 1.59 -2.90 3.12
CA TRP A 77 2.32 -1.94 2.33
C TRP A 77 2.49 -0.61 3.07
N ILE A 78 3.58 0.08 2.78
CA ILE A 78 3.93 1.38 3.34
C ILE A 78 4.53 2.25 2.24
N LEU A 79 3.94 3.42 2.01
CA LEU A 79 4.54 4.50 1.23
C LEU A 79 5.11 5.53 2.21
N ARG A 80 6.40 5.81 2.13
CA ARG A 80 7.07 6.82 2.97
C ARG A 80 7.14 8.17 2.25
N PHE A 81 7.01 9.26 2.99
CA PHE A 81 7.33 10.61 2.53
C PHE A 81 8.83 10.92 2.56
#